data_AF-A0A8T2A606-F1
#
_entry.id   AF-A0A8T2A606-F1
#
_cell.length_a   1.000
_cell.length_b   1.000
_cell.length_c   1.000
_cell.angle_alpha   90.00
_cell.angle_beta   90.00
_cell.angle_gamma   90.00
#
_symmetry.space_group_name_H-M   'P 1'
#
loop_
_entity.id
_entity.type
_entity.pdbx_description
1 polymer ?
#
loop_
_entity_poly.entity_id
_entity_poly.type
_entity_poly.pdbx_seq_one_letter_code
_entity_poly.pdbx_strand_id
1 'polypeptide(L)'
;MSSAYHPQTDGQTEVTNRALGDLLRCLVGDNIKSWDSVLCQAEFAHNRALNRSTGFSPFQVIYGRLPRCPADLGISPDRTRFHGRACDFVDELAVIHEQVHSNLEVSTEKYKTAADVHRRDIQFNVGDLVWAVLTKDRFKPGLSTAKFNEKNSIIFKNALGPKKVLRISCTSDNDEIGYIFLKRGQIHQISFHDSVFKTKFDCELSKGSGGFYDYNFYAKFRAYTGGSLIVHYGKKNFWEAREDGIYFTHGKEIPKLEYEWIPGDPIDPPMGAKSPL
;
A
#
# COMPACT_ATOMS: atom_id res chain seq x y z
N MET A 1 6.02 22.30 -9.40
CA MET A 1 6.73 21.02 -9.64
C MET A 1 7.48 20.67 -8.36
N SER A 2 7.06 19.61 -7.66
CA SER A 2 7.81 19.11 -6.49
C SER A 2 9.17 18.61 -6.94
N SER A 3 10.24 18.94 -6.20
CA SER A 3 11.48 18.20 -6.34
C SER A 3 11.23 16.75 -5.89
N ALA A 4 11.90 15.79 -6.52
CA ALA A 4 11.66 14.37 -6.26
C ALA A 4 11.95 14.01 -4.79
N TYR A 5 10.92 13.56 -4.08
CA TYR A 5 10.96 13.10 -2.67
C TYR A 5 11.41 14.14 -1.65
N HIS A 6 10.93 15.38 -1.78
CA HIS A 6 10.86 16.31 -0.65
C HIS A 6 9.42 16.31 -0.10
N PRO A 7 9.05 15.38 0.80
CA PRO A 7 7.69 15.30 1.36
C PRO A 7 7.28 16.58 2.10
N GLN A 8 8.26 17.42 2.48
CA GLN A 8 8.01 18.77 2.98
C GLN A 8 7.28 19.69 1.97
N THR A 9 7.37 19.43 0.66
CA THR A 9 6.67 20.22 -0.37
C THR A 9 5.23 19.76 -0.60
N ASP A 10 4.89 18.50 -0.28
CA ASP A 10 3.52 17.94 -0.33
C ASP A 10 2.95 17.63 1.07
N GLY A 11 3.48 18.32 2.09
CA GLY A 11 3.18 18.03 3.49
C GLY A 11 1.71 18.24 3.86
N GLN A 12 0.98 19.11 3.16
CA GLN A 12 -0.45 19.30 3.41
C GLN A 12 -1.26 18.05 3.05
N THR A 13 -0.98 17.45 1.88
CA THR A 13 -1.65 16.21 1.45
C THR A 13 -1.29 15.05 2.36
N GLU A 14 -0.02 14.94 2.76
CA GLU A 14 0.44 13.89 3.68
C GLU A 14 -0.20 13.99 5.07
N VAL A 15 -0.35 15.21 5.62
CA VAL A 15 -1.01 15.44 6.90
C VAL A 15 -2.49 15.08 6.83
N THR A 16 -3.17 15.49 5.76
CA THR A 16 -4.58 15.15 5.52
C THR A 16 -4.77 13.63 5.38
N ASN A 17 -3.92 12.96 4.60
CA ASN A 17 -3.97 11.51 4.42
C ASN A 17 -3.72 10.76 5.73
N ARG A 18 -2.82 11.28 6.59
CA ARG A 18 -2.58 10.71 7.92
C ARG A 18 -3.82 10.81 8.81
N ALA A 19 -4.42 12.00 8.88
CA ALA A 19 -5.63 12.23 9.68
C ALA A 19 -6.80 11.36 9.23
N LEU A 20 -7.01 11.23 7.91
CA LEU A 20 -8.03 10.32 7.34
C LEU A 20 -7.72 8.86 7.65
N GLY A 21 -6.45 8.45 7.54
CA GLY A 21 -6.03 7.09 7.90
C GLY A 21 -6.27 6.77 9.38
N ASP A 22 -5.99 7.70 10.29
CA ASP A 22 -6.24 7.54 11.73
C ASP A 22 -7.75 7.44 12.00
N LEU A 23 -8.55 8.29 11.38
CA LEU A 23 -10.02 8.27 11.49
C LEU A 23 -10.62 6.95 10.99
N LEU A 24 -10.14 6.46 9.83
CA LEU A 24 -10.58 5.17 9.29
C LEU A 24 -10.23 4.02 10.24
N ARG A 25 -9.03 4.00 10.83
CA ARG A 25 -8.67 2.96 11.81
C ARG A 25 -9.62 2.96 13.01
N CYS A 26 -10.03 4.14 13.49
CA CYS A 26 -11.00 4.24 14.58
C CYS A 26 -12.40 3.74 14.18
N LEU A 27 -12.88 4.06 12.97
CA LEU A 27 -14.22 3.69 12.50
C LEU A 27 -14.34 2.21 12.14
N VAL A 28 -13.28 1.62 11.60
CA VAL A 28 -13.25 0.23 11.14
C VAL A 28 -13.11 -0.76 12.29
N GLY A 29 -12.44 -0.36 13.38
CA GLY A 29 -12.20 -1.21 14.54
C GLY A 29 -11.51 -2.52 14.14
N ASP A 30 -12.09 -3.65 14.56
CA ASP A 30 -11.53 -4.99 14.32
C ASP A 30 -11.83 -5.53 12.91
N ASN A 31 -12.78 -4.94 12.17
CA ASN A 31 -13.21 -5.46 10.86
C ASN A 31 -12.55 -4.71 9.70
N ILE A 32 -11.24 -4.89 9.53
CA ILE A 32 -10.41 -4.21 8.51
C ILE A 32 -10.99 -4.30 7.09
N LYS A 33 -11.74 -5.36 6.77
CA LYS A 33 -12.32 -5.60 5.44
C LYS A 33 -13.50 -4.69 5.09
N SER A 34 -14.10 -3.98 6.06
CA SER A 34 -15.28 -3.12 5.85
C SER A 34 -14.96 -1.62 5.83
N TRP A 35 -13.73 -1.24 5.50
CA TRP A 35 -13.30 0.17 5.46
C TRP A 35 -14.06 1.02 4.44
N ASP A 36 -14.49 0.40 3.34
CA ASP A 36 -15.29 1.00 2.28
C ASP A 36 -16.67 1.44 2.80
N SER A 37 -17.28 0.64 3.67
CA SER A 37 -18.60 0.94 4.25
C SER A 37 -18.62 2.19 5.15
N VAL A 38 -17.48 2.56 5.73
CA VAL A 38 -17.36 3.73 6.64
C VAL A 38 -16.78 4.96 5.95
N LEU A 39 -16.44 4.88 4.66
CA LEU A 39 -15.78 5.97 3.94
C LEU A 39 -16.62 7.26 3.93
N CYS A 40 -17.93 7.15 3.73
CA CYS A 40 -18.84 8.30 3.77
C CYS A 40 -18.88 8.97 5.15
N GLN A 41 -18.78 8.19 6.23
CA GLN A 41 -18.76 8.71 7.60
C GLN A 41 -17.42 9.42 7.87
N ALA A 42 -16.31 8.83 7.40
CA ALA A 42 -14.99 9.41 7.51
C ALA A 42 -14.89 10.74 6.75
N GLU A 43 -15.38 10.79 5.51
CA GLU A 43 -15.45 12.01 4.71
C GLU A 43 -16.27 13.10 5.40
N PHE A 44 -17.48 12.76 5.86
CA PHE A 44 -18.35 13.71 6.57
C PHE A 44 -17.67 14.27 7.84
N ALA A 45 -17.09 13.39 8.65
CA ALA A 45 -16.41 13.78 9.87
C ALA A 45 -15.19 14.67 9.58
N HIS A 46 -14.40 14.34 8.57
CA HIS A 46 -13.26 15.15 8.14
C HIS A 46 -13.70 16.54 7.64
N ASN A 47 -14.70 16.59 6.76
CA ASN A 47 -15.21 17.84 6.18
C ASN A 47 -15.89 18.75 7.22
N ARG A 48 -16.41 18.17 8.32
CA ARG A 48 -17.00 18.92 9.45
C ARG A 48 -15.97 19.34 10.51
N ALA A 49 -14.85 18.64 10.64
CA ALA A 49 -13.86 18.90 11.68
C ALA A 49 -13.16 20.25 11.47
N LEU A 50 -12.91 20.96 12.57
CA LEU A 50 -12.13 22.20 12.55
C LEU A 50 -10.67 21.89 12.20
N ASN A 51 -10.15 22.55 11.17
CA ASN A 51 -8.73 22.49 10.84
C ASN A 51 -7.98 23.57 11.63
N ARG A 52 -6.93 23.18 12.37
CA ARG A 52 -6.17 24.09 13.25
C ARG A 52 -5.46 25.21 12.48
N SER A 53 -5.00 24.97 11.26
CA SER A 53 -4.25 25.94 10.46
C SER A 53 -5.17 26.98 9.81
N THR A 54 -6.39 26.59 9.43
CA THR A 54 -7.35 27.50 8.82
C THR A 54 -8.29 28.13 9.86
N GLY A 55 -8.53 27.47 10.99
CA GLY A 55 -9.53 27.87 11.99
C GLY A 55 -10.99 27.50 11.61
N PHE A 56 -11.19 26.90 10.44
CA PHE A 56 -12.52 26.54 9.89
C PHE A 56 -12.53 25.09 9.42
N SER A 57 -13.72 24.50 9.30
CA SER A 57 -13.84 23.19 8.67
C SER A 57 -13.75 23.29 7.14
N PRO A 58 -13.25 22.26 6.43
CA PRO A 58 -13.21 22.26 4.96
C PRO A 58 -14.57 22.57 4.33
N PHE A 59 -15.65 22.04 4.89
CA PHE A 59 -17.01 22.30 4.43
C PHE A 59 -17.42 23.77 4.64
N GLN A 60 -17.05 24.39 5.75
CA GLN A 60 -17.32 25.81 5.99
C GLN A 60 -16.58 26.71 5.01
N VAL A 61 -15.34 26.38 4.65
CA VAL A 61 -14.55 27.18 3.70
C VAL A 61 -15.19 27.17 2.31
N ILE A 62 -15.84 26.06 1.92
CA ILE A 62 -16.47 25.94 0.59
C ILE A 62 -17.89 26.52 0.60
N TYR A 63 -18.66 26.26 1.66
CA TYR A 63 -20.10 26.52 1.68
C TYR A 63 -20.55 27.61 2.67
N GLY A 64 -19.61 28.26 3.36
CA GLY A 64 -19.87 29.32 4.35
C GLY A 64 -20.59 28.88 5.63
N ARG A 65 -20.91 27.58 5.77
CA ARG A 65 -21.73 27.03 6.87
C ARG A 65 -21.26 25.66 7.28
N LEU A 66 -21.62 25.20 8.48
CA LEU A 66 -21.35 23.82 8.90
C LEU A 66 -22.36 22.85 8.26
N PRO A 67 -21.94 21.61 7.95
CA PRO A 67 -22.88 20.57 7.55
C PRO A 67 -23.73 20.16 8.77
N ARG A 68 -25.02 19.96 8.55
CA ARG A 68 -25.93 19.44 9.59
C ARG A 68 -25.53 18.01 9.94
N CYS A 69 -25.36 17.73 11.21
CA CYS A 69 -25.11 16.38 11.71
C CYS A 69 -26.33 15.85 12.47
N PRO A 70 -26.35 14.56 12.84
CA PRO A 70 -27.47 13.98 13.58
C PRO A 70 -27.82 14.72 14.88
N ALA A 71 -26.84 15.36 15.53
CA ALA A 71 -27.10 16.16 16.74
C ALA A 71 -27.93 17.43 16.45
N ASP A 72 -27.89 17.95 15.22
CA ASP A 72 -28.64 19.14 14.83
C ASP A 72 -30.12 18.82 14.49
N LEU A 73 -30.49 17.54 14.38
CA LEU A 73 -31.85 17.11 14.01
C LEU A 73 -32.88 17.31 15.12
N GLY A 74 -32.45 17.40 16.38
CA GLY A 74 -33.34 17.68 17.52
C GLY A 74 -33.73 19.16 17.65
N ILE A 75 -33.10 20.04 16.88
CA ILE A 75 -33.37 21.48 16.90
C ILE A 75 -34.44 21.76 15.83
N SER A 76 -35.62 22.19 16.27
CA SER A 76 -36.67 22.60 15.35
C SER A 76 -36.13 23.71 14.43
N PRO A 77 -36.27 23.60 13.10
CA PRO A 77 -35.78 24.63 12.19
C PRO A 77 -36.47 25.95 12.55
N ASP A 78 -35.68 26.99 12.78
CA ASP A 78 -36.19 28.33 13.01
C ASP A 78 -36.98 28.76 11.78
N ARG A 79 -38.31 28.72 11.90
CA ARG A 79 -39.26 29.05 10.83
C ARG A 79 -39.27 30.54 10.50
N THR A 80 -38.59 31.37 11.30
CA THR A 80 -38.45 32.81 11.05
C THR A 80 -37.22 33.17 10.23
N ARG A 81 -36.33 32.19 9.97
CA ARG A 81 -35.12 32.38 9.19
C ARG A 81 -35.43 32.40 7.70
N PHE A 82 -35.59 33.61 7.14
CA PHE A 82 -35.68 33.80 5.69
C PHE A 82 -34.32 33.54 5.03
N HIS A 83 -34.32 33.06 3.79
CA HIS A 83 -33.08 32.97 3.02
C HIS A 83 -32.60 34.39 2.73
N GLY A 84 -31.40 34.74 3.20
CA GLY A 84 -30.77 36.03 2.93
C GLY A 84 -30.57 36.26 1.44
N ARG A 85 -30.23 37.49 1.04
CA ARG A 85 -29.94 37.76 -0.38
C ARG A 85 -28.66 37.02 -0.77
N ALA A 86 -28.57 36.62 -2.03
CA ALA A 86 -27.37 35.94 -2.53
C ALA A 86 -26.08 36.78 -2.33
N CYS A 87 -26.17 38.11 -2.35
CA CYS A 87 -25.05 39.00 -2.05
C CYS A 87 -24.55 38.84 -0.62
N ASP A 88 -25.45 38.71 0.36
CA ASP A 88 -25.07 38.60 1.77
C ASP A 88 -24.28 37.29 2.00
N PHE A 89 -24.62 36.21 1.29
CA PHE A 89 -23.84 34.95 1.32
C PHE A 89 -22.44 35.09 0.72
N VAL A 90 -22.32 35.82 -0.40
CA VAL A 90 -21.02 36.04 -1.06
C VAL A 90 -20.10 36.88 -0.16
N ASP A 91 -20.66 37.90 0.49
CA ASP A 91 -19.93 38.77 1.42
C ASP A 91 -19.45 37.96 2.65
N GLU A 92 -20.31 37.11 3.22
CA GLU A 92 -19.93 36.20 4.32
C GLU A 92 -18.82 35.23 3.90
N LEU A 93 -18.90 34.64 2.70
CA LEU A 93 -17.90 33.72 2.20
C LEU A 93 -16.56 34.41 1.97
N ALA A 94 -16.57 35.64 1.46
CA ALA A 94 -15.37 36.45 1.27
C ALA A 94 -14.65 36.72 2.59
N VAL A 95 -15.40 37.06 3.65
CA VAL A 95 -14.84 37.24 5.00
C VAL A 95 -14.21 35.95 5.53
N ILE A 96 -14.86 34.80 5.33
CA ILE A 96 -14.29 33.50 5.71
C ILE A 96 -12.99 33.24 4.96
N HIS A 97 -12.95 33.50 3.65
CA HIS A 97 -11.74 33.30 2.84
C HIS A 97 -10.59 34.22 3.25
N GLU A 98 -10.88 35.48 3.55
CA GLU A 98 -9.88 36.44 4.06
C GLU A 98 -9.30 35.96 5.40
N GLN A 99 -10.14 35.52 6.33
CA GLN A 99 -9.70 35.00 7.62
C GLN A 99 -8.88 33.71 7.47
N VAL A 100 -9.31 32.80 6.58
CA VAL A 100 -8.55 31.56 6.27
C VAL A 100 -7.18 31.92 5.72
N HIS A 101 -7.09 32.88 4.80
CA HIS A 101 -5.83 33.31 4.21
C HIS A 101 -4.89 33.85 5.29
N SER A 102 -5.36 34.78 6.12
CA SER A 102 -4.58 35.34 7.23
C SER A 102 -4.12 34.26 8.22
N ASN A 103 -5.00 33.32 8.58
CA ASN A 103 -4.66 32.22 9.48
C ASN A 103 -3.59 31.30 8.88
N LEU A 104 -3.67 31.01 7.58
CA LEU A 104 -2.69 30.20 6.87
C LEU A 104 -1.32 30.89 6.79
N GLU A 105 -1.26 32.21 6.56
CA GLU A 105 -0.01 32.97 6.61
C GLU A 105 0.65 32.87 7.98
N VAL A 106 -0.11 33.12 9.05
CA VAL A 106 0.37 33.03 10.43
C VAL A 106 0.82 31.60 10.77
N SER A 107 0.05 30.59 10.35
CA SER A 107 0.39 29.19 10.59
C SER A 107 1.65 28.78 9.83
N THR A 108 1.80 29.24 8.58
CA THR A 108 2.96 28.95 7.73
C THR A 108 4.22 29.55 8.31
N GLU A 109 4.19 30.80 8.76
CA GLU A 109 5.34 31.44 9.43
C GLU A 109 5.69 30.76 10.76
N LYS A 110 4.70 30.33 11.54
CA LYS A 110 4.96 29.53 12.76
C LYS A 110 5.64 28.19 12.44
N TYR A 111 5.21 27.51 11.39
CA TYR A 111 5.83 26.24 10.99
C TYR A 111 7.24 26.46 10.43
N LYS A 112 7.43 27.51 9.63
CA LYS A 112 8.72 27.90 9.08
C LYS A 112 9.72 28.22 10.18
N THR A 113 9.36 29.11 11.11
CA THR A 113 10.22 29.46 12.24
C THR A 113 10.60 28.24 13.07
N ALA A 114 9.66 27.36 13.42
CA ALA A 114 9.94 26.13 14.16
C ALA A 114 10.86 25.14 13.41
N ALA A 115 10.67 25.00 12.10
CA ALA A 115 11.52 24.17 11.26
C ALA A 115 12.93 24.77 11.11
N ASP A 116 13.02 26.09 10.96
CA ASP A 116 14.28 26.80 10.75
C ASP A 116 15.18 26.77 11.99
N VAL A 117 14.63 26.69 13.22
CA VAL A 117 15.43 26.47 14.46
C VAL A 117 16.36 25.26 14.34
N HIS A 118 15.91 24.21 13.64
CA HIS A 118 16.64 22.95 13.52
C HIS A 118 17.44 22.86 12.21
N ARG A 119 17.34 23.87 11.34
CA ARG A 119 18.05 23.90 10.05
C ARG A 119 19.34 24.69 10.20
N ARG A 120 20.42 24.12 9.65
CA ARG A 120 21.67 24.83 9.46
C ARG A 120 21.61 25.47 8.08
N ASP A 121 21.71 26.80 8.02
CA ASP A 121 21.87 27.47 6.74
C ASP A 121 23.27 27.14 6.17
N ILE A 122 23.29 26.43 5.04
CA ILE A 122 24.51 26.02 4.34
C ILE A 122 24.35 26.46 2.90
N GLN A 123 25.14 27.46 2.51
CA GLN A 123 25.23 27.89 1.11
C GLN A 123 26.37 27.14 0.43
N PHE A 124 26.09 26.59 -0.75
CA PHE A 124 27.05 25.84 -1.55
C PHE A 124 27.52 26.69 -2.73
N ASN A 125 28.82 26.69 -2.99
CA ASN A 125 29.43 27.30 -4.17
C ASN A 125 29.64 26.28 -5.28
N VAL A 126 29.77 26.77 -6.51
CA VAL A 126 30.09 25.92 -7.67
C VAL A 126 31.47 25.28 -7.45
N GLY A 127 31.52 23.95 -7.36
CA GLY A 127 32.72 23.18 -7.09
C GLY A 127 32.73 22.47 -5.73
N ASP A 128 31.78 22.79 -4.84
CA ASP A 128 31.68 22.14 -3.54
C ASP A 128 31.19 20.68 -3.67
N LEU A 129 31.86 19.77 -2.97
CA LEU A 129 31.48 18.37 -2.90
C LEU A 129 30.37 18.18 -1.87
N VAL A 130 29.19 17.76 -2.34
CA VAL A 130 28.03 17.48 -1.48
C VAL A 130 27.65 16.01 -1.49
N TRP A 131 27.25 15.50 -0.33
CA TRP A 131 26.67 14.16 -0.23
C TRP A 131 25.20 14.21 -0.66
N ALA A 132 24.89 13.62 -1.80
CA ALA A 132 23.50 13.41 -2.21
C ALA A 132 22.88 12.28 -1.37
N VAL A 133 21.86 12.60 -0.58
CA VAL A 133 21.03 11.56 0.05
C VAL A 133 20.18 10.92 -1.04
N LEU A 134 20.59 9.72 -1.47
CA LEU A 134 19.85 8.91 -2.42
C LEU A 134 18.86 8.03 -1.64
N THR A 135 17.55 8.30 -1.76
CA THR A 135 16.51 7.42 -1.22
C THR A 135 16.47 6.11 -2.02
N LYS A 136 15.98 5.02 -1.40
CA LYS A 136 15.94 3.65 -1.97
C LYS A 136 15.40 3.58 -3.40
N ASP A 137 14.52 4.51 -3.76
CA ASP A 137 13.82 4.56 -5.05
C ASP A 137 14.70 5.09 -6.19
N ARG A 138 15.86 5.69 -5.88
CA ARG A 138 16.86 6.14 -6.87
C ARG A 138 17.96 5.11 -7.14
N PHE A 139 17.98 3.98 -6.42
CA PHE A 139 18.91 2.90 -6.72
C PHE A 139 18.41 2.08 -7.91
N LYS A 140 19.21 2.01 -8.97
CA LYS A 140 19.16 0.83 -9.84
C LYS A 140 19.49 -0.38 -8.97
N PRO A 141 18.72 -1.49 -9.04
CA PRO A 141 18.94 -2.65 -8.19
C PRO A 141 20.36 -3.19 -8.41
N GLY A 142 21.27 -2.98 -7.44
CA GLY A 142 22.65 -3.47 -7.59
C GLY A 142 23.71 -2.97 -6.60
N LEU A 143 23.62 -1.74 -6.06
CA LEU A 143 24.65 -1.25 -5.13
C LEU A 143 24.15 -1.23 -3.68
N SER A 144 24.88 -1.96 -2.83
CA SER A 144 24.52 -2.40 -1.49
C SER A 144 24.56 -1.30 -0.43
N THR A 145 23.57 -1.28 0.46
CA THR A 145 23.66 -0.71 1.80
C THR A 145 23.28 -1.76 2.84
N ALA A 146 23.96 -1.74 3.98
CA ALA A 146 23.68 -2.58 5.14
C ALA A 146 22.21 -2.41 5.56
N LYS A 147 21.51 -3.53 5.69
CA LYS A 147 20.07 -3.63 5.45
C LYS A 147 19.35 -3.95 6.77
N PHE A 148 19.16 -2.94 7.61
CA PHE A 148 18.23 -3.05 8.73
C PHE A 148 16.80 -3.14 8.18
N ASN A 149 16.07 -4.20 8.56
CA ASN A 149 14.72 -4.57 8.11
C ASN A 149 14.58 -4.94 6.64
N GLU A 150 15.43 -5.85 6.14
CA GLU A 150 15.14 -6.51 4.86
C GLU A 150 13.85 -7.31 4.90
N LYS A 151 12.96 -7.06 3.93
CA LYS A 151 11.84 -7.96 3.65
C LYS A 151 12.37 -9.35 3.30
N ASN A 152 11.69 -10.37 3.80
CA ASN A 152 11.89 -11.73 3.33
C ASN A 152 11.34 -11.83 1.90
N SER A 153 11.89 -12.73 1.10
CA SER A 153 11.48 -12.90 -0.29
C SER A 153 11.47 -14.35 -0.71
N ILE A 154 10.42 -14.73 -1.43
CA ILE A 154 10.35 -15.99 -2.17
C ILE A 154 10.46 -15.62 -3.65
N ILE A 155 11.45 -16.18 -4.33
CA ILE A 155 11.75 -15.92 -5.73
C ILE A 155 11.46 -17.21 -6.51
N PHE A 156 10.58 -17.14 -7.49
CA PHE A 156 10.30 -18.22 -8.42
C PHE A 156 10.91 -17.92 -9.79
N LYS A 157 11.54 -18.91 -10.40
CA LYS A 157 12.10 -18.82 -11.75
C LYS A 157 11.62 -20.00 -12.60
N ASN A 158 11.18 -19.69 -13.81
CA ASN A 158 10.86 -20.70 -14.81
C ASN A 158 12.07 -21.01 -15.70
N ALA A 159 12.67 -22.20 -15.53
CA ALA A 159 13.75 -22.73 -16.36
C ALA A 159 13.30 -23.91 -17.24
N LEU A 160 11.99 -24.08 -17.44
CA LEU A 160 11.41 -25.10 -18.32
C LEU A 160 11.74 -24.85 -19.79
N GLY A 161 11.49 -25.86 -20.62
CA GLY A 161 11.68 -25.81 -22.06
C GLY A 161 10.86 -24.72 -22.78
N PRO A 162 11.17 -24.47 -24.07
CA PRO A 162 10.44 -23.49 -24.87
C PRO A 162 8.95 -23.83 -24.93
N LYS A 163 8.10 -22.80 -24.93
CA LYS A 163 6.62 -22.89 -24.90
C LYS A 163 5.99 -23.43 -23.60
N LYS A 164 6.77 -23.88 -22.62
CA LYS A 164 6.22 -24.27 -21.30
C LYS A 164 6.00 -23.06 -20.41
N VAL A 165 4.83 -23.02 -19.78
CA VAL A 165 4.43 -22.00 -18.80
C VAL A 165 4.40 -22.64 -17.43
N LEU A 166 4.95 -21.92 -16.46
CA LEU A 166 4.89 -22.28 -15.05
C LEU A 166 3.74 -21.51 -14.41
N ARG A 167 2.75 -22.23 -13.87
CA ARG A 167 1.69 -21.68 -13.02
C ARG A 167 2.12 -21.79 -11.56
N ILE A 168 1.90 -20.73 -10.81
CA ILE A 168 2.23 -20.64 -9.38
C ILE A 168 0.95 -20.24 -8.64
N SER A 169 0.59 -21.00 -7.62
CA SER A 169 -0.43 -20.64 -6.64
C SER A 169 0.19 -20.72 -5.26
N CYS A 170 0.03 -19.70 -4.43
CA CYS A 170 0.55 -19.68 -3.08
C CYS A 170 -0.55 -19.29 -2.09
N THR A 171 -0.54 -19.94 -0.94
CA THR A 171 -1.40 -19.63 0.20
C THR A 171 -0.55 -19.18 1.38
N SER A 172 -0.99 -18.12 2.05
CA SER A 172 -0.40 -17.65 3.30
C SER A 172 -1.51 -17.43 4.32
N ASP A 173 -1.40 -18.05 5.50
CA ASP A 173 -2.38 -17.94 6.59
C ASP A 173 -3.86 -18.13 6.18
N ASN A 174 -4.10 -19.04 5.23
CA ASN A 174 -5.40 -19.40 4.62
C ASN A 174 -5.98 -18.38 3.62
N ASP A 175 -5.24 -17.33 3.25
CA ASP A 175 -5.57 -16.45 2.13
C ASP A 175 -4.85 -16.93 0.86
N GLU A 176 -5.61 -17.13 -0.23
CA GLU A 176 -5.06 -17.41 -1.56
C GLU A 176 -4.54 -16.12 -2.21
N ILE A 177 -3.27 -16.12 -2.62
CA ILE A 177 -2.62 -14.96 -3.26
C ILE A 177 -3.01 -14.86 -4.76
N GLY A 178 -3.63 -15.91 -5.30
CA GLY A 178 -4.03 -16.02 -6.70
C GLY A 178 -3.00 -16.75 -7.57
N TYR A 179 -3.28 -16.80 -8.87
CA TYR A 179 -2.47 -17.50 -9.86
C TYR A 179 -1.50 -16.57 -10.59
N ILE A 180 -0.22 -16.96 -10.64
CA ILE A 180 0.82 -16.27 -11.39
C ILE A 180 1.33 -17.19 -12.49
N PHE A 181 1.52 -16.66 -13.69
CA PHE A 181 2.01 -17.42 -14.85
C PHE A 181 3.35 -16.87 -15.31
N LEU A 182 4.38 -17.73 -15.36
CA LEU A 182 5.72 -17.37 -15.81
C LEU A 182 6.08 -18.11 -17.10
N LYS A 183 6.47 -17.34 -18.12
CA LYS A 183 7.12 -17.86 -19.32
C LYS A 183 8.59 -18.18 -19.04
N ARG A 184 9.23 -18.94 -19.93
CA ARG A 184 10.64 -19.31 -19.82
C ARG A 184 11.53 -18.09 -19.58
N GLY A 185 12.40 -18.17 -18.57
CA GLY A 185 13.33 -17.12 -18.19
C GLY A 185 12.74 -16.01 -17.31
N GLN A 186 11.41 -15.96 -17.13
CA GLN A 186 10.79 -15.00 -16.23
C GLN A 186 11.00 -15.40 -14.76
N ILE A 187 11.09 -14.35 -13.94
CA ILE A 187 11.27 -14.45 -12.50
C ILE A 187 10.13 -13.68 -11.84
N HIS A 188 9.57 -14.24 -10.77
CA HIS A 188 8.61 -13.57 -9.92
C HIS A 188 9.08 -13.57 -8.49
N GLN A 189 8.92 -12.44 -7.80
CA GLN A 189 9.35 -12.28 -6.42
C GLN A 189 8.19 -11.82 -5.55
N ILE A 190 7.87 -12.62 -4.54
CA ILE A 190 6.93 -12.28 -3.47
C ILE A 190 7.75 -11.75 -2.29
N SER A 191 7.53 -10.51 -1.86
CA SER A 191 8.27 -9.88 -0.75
C SER A 191 7.33 -9.54 0.40
N PHE A 192 7.69 -9.95 1.62
CA PHE A 192 6.83 -9.84 2.82
C PHE A 192 7.66 -9.60 4.08
N HIS A 193 6.98 -9.20 5.15
CA HIS A 193 7.58 -9.13 6.50
C HIS A 193 7.20 -10.39 7.28
N ASP A 194 8.09 -10.88 8.13
CA ASP A 194 7.79 -11.98 9.05
C ASP A 194 6.83 -11.47 10.15
N SER A 195 5.82 -12.27 10.47
CA SER A 195 4.94 -12.05 11.62
C SER A 195 5.60 -12.55 12.90
N VAL A 196 5.26 -11.93 14.04
CA VAL A 196 5.75 -12.33 15.36
C VAL A 196 5.21 -13.70 15.79
N PHE A 197 4.08 -14.14 15.23
CA PHE A 197 3.41 -15.38 15.66
C PHE A 197 3.81 -16.62 14.84
N LYS A 198 3.88 -16.50 13.50
CA LYS A 198 4.39 -17.46 12.50
C LYS A 198 4.07 -16.91 11.11
N THR A 199 4.95 -17.10 10.14
CA THR A 199 4.68 -16.82 8.73
C THR A 199 5.01 -18.05 7.90
N LYS A 200 4.03 -18.53 7.15
CA LYS A 200 4.18 -19.68 6.24
C LYS A 200 3.65 -19.33 4.86
N PHE A 201 4.34 -19.84 3.86
CA PHE A 201 3.88 -19.84 2.47
C PHE A 201 3.93 -21.27 1.97
N ASP A 202 2.75 -21.83 1.71
CA ASP A 202 2.61 -23.12 1.05
C ASP A 202 2.24 -22.83 -0.42
N CYS A 203 2.99 -23.39 -1.36
CA CYS A 203 2.83 -23.08 -2.79
C CYS A 203 2.67 -24.36 -3.61
N GLU A 204 1.88 -24.26 -4.67
CA GLU A 204 1.74 -25.21 -5.74
C GLU A 204 2.35 -24.62 -7.02
N LEU A 205 3.29 -25.35 -7.60
CA LEU A 205 3.77 -25.10 -8.96
C LEU A 205 3.14 -26.11 -9.90
N SER A 206 2.69 -25.67 -11.08
CA SER A 206 2.21 -26.54 -12.15
C SER A 206 2.90 -26.19 -13.47
N LYS A 207 3.29 -27.18 -14.27
CA LYS A 207 3.93 -26.97 -15.57
C LYS A 207 3.05 -27.50 -16.70
N GLY A 208 3.06 -26.77 -17.82
CA GLY A 208 2.13 -27.00 -18.92
C GLY A 208 2.52 -26.30 -20.22
N SER A 209 1.85 -26.64 -21.33
CA SER A 209 2.12 -26.03 -22.65
C SER A 209 1.42 -24.68 -22.87
N GLY A 210 0.81 -24.11 -21.83
CA GLY A 210 0.27 -22.75 -21.81
C GLY A 210 -1.21 -22.59 -22.14
N GLY A 211 -1.94 -23.69 -22.41
CA GLY A 211 -3.40 -23.69 -22.43
C GLY A 211 -3.98 -23.64 -21.01
N PHE A 212 -5.19 -23.09 -20.83
CA PHE A 212 -5.85 -22.96 -19.52
C PHE A 212 -6.02 -24.31 -18.79
N TYR A 213 -6.09 -25.41 -19.54
CA TYR A 213 -6.27 -26.78 -19.04
C TYR A 213 -5.04 -27.70 -19.18
N ASP A 214 -3.92 -27.21 -19.71
CA ASP A 214 -2.80 -28.08 -20.11
C ASP A 214 -1.67 -28.09 -19.07
N TYR A 215 -2.00 -28.38 -17.81
CA TYR A 215 -1.04 -28.44 -16.70
C TYR A 215 -0.98 -29.87 -16.13
N ASN A 216 -0.24 -30.73 -16.82
CA ASN A 216 -0.24 -32.17 -16.55
C ASN A 216 0.71 -32.59 -15.43
N PHE A 217 1.44 -31.65 -14.83
CA PHE A 217 2.35 -31.93 -13.72
C PHE A 217 2.29 -30.81 -12.70
N TYR A 218 2.33 -31.16 -11.43
CA TYR A 218 2.34 -30.22 -10.33
C TYR A 218 3.28 -30.67 -9.20
N ALA A 219 3.57 -29.76 -8.29
CA ALA A 219 4.25 -30.06 -7.03
C ALA A 219 3.79 -29.07 -5.97
N LYS A 220 3.46 -29.60 -4.79
CA LYS A 220 3.05 -28.83 -3.62
C LYS A 220 4.15 -28.86 -2.58
N PHE A 221 4.55 -27.71 -2.07
CA PHE A 221 5.64 -27.61 -1.11
C PHE A 221 5.56 -26.35 -0.26
N ARG A 222 6.31 -26.36 0.84
CA ARG A 222 6.45 -25.19 1.71
C ARG A 222 7.55 -24.27 1.18
N ALA A 223 7.14 -23.18 0.54
CA ALA A 223 8.05 -22.22 -0.07
C ALA A 223 8.77 -21.34 0.97
N TYR A 224 8.15 -21.10 2.13
CA TYR A 224 8.75 -20.38 3.24
C TYR A 224 8.14 -20.77 4.59
N THR A 225 8.98 -20.75 5.62
CA THR A 225 8.57 -20.78 7.02
C THR A 225 9.45 -19.81 7.82
N GLY A 226 8.80 -19.05 8.69
CA GLY A 226 9.38 -18.06 9.58
C GLY A 226 8.50 -17.87 10.82
N GLY A 227 8.99 -17.17 11.83
CA GLY A 227 8.36 -17.02 13.15
C GLY A 227 8.70 -18.13 14.15
N SER A 228 9.70 -17.83 14.97
CA SER A 228 9.87 -18.29 16.35
C SER A 228 10.15 -17.04 17.20
N LEU A 229 10.53 -17.14 18.48
CA LEU A 229 10.90 -16.01 19.36
C LEU A 229 11.91 -15.00 18.74
N ILE A 230 12.50 -15.32 17.58
CA ILE A 230 13.42 -14.51 16.80
C ILE A 230 12.81 -14.25 15.41
N VAL A 231 12.61 -12.98 15.08
CA VAL A 231 12.14 -12.51 13.77
C VAL A 231 13.29 -12.59 12.77
N HIS A 232 13.11 -13.29 11.65
CA HIS A 232 14.13 -13.36 10.59
C HIS A 232 13.95 -12.23 9.58
N TYR A 233 15.03 -11.50 9.28
CA TYR A 233 15.04 -10.42 8.29
C TYR A 233 15.95 -10.77 7.11
N GLY A 234 15.50 -10.49 5.89
CA GLY A 234 16.26 -10.63 4.65
C GLY A 234 16.53 -12.03 4.14
N LYS A 235 15.78 -13.03 4.62
CA LYS A 235 15.84 -14.38 4.07
C LYS A 235 15.31 -14.40 2.64
N LYS A 236 16.10 -14.96 1.72
CA LYS A 236 15.72 -15.13 0.31
C LYS A 236 15.70 -16.60 -0.04
N ASN A 237 14.51 -17.07 -0.40
CA ASN A 237 14.24 -18.44 -0.81
C ASN A 237 14.07 -18.46 -2.33
N PHE A 238 14.99 -19.07 -3.05
CA PHE A 238 14.92 -19.17 -4.51
C PHE A 238 14.45 -20.56 -4.91
N TRP A 239 13.37 -20.60 -5.69
CA TRP A 239 12.76 -21.79 -6.24
C TRP A 239 12.85 -21.74 -7.76
N GLU A 240 13.58 -22.68 -8.35
CA GLU A 240 13.76 -22.79 -9.80
C GLU A 240 13.07 -24.05 -10.32
N ALA A 241 12.06 -23.86 -11.15
CA ALA A 241 11.36 -24.95 -11.82
C ALA A 241 12.14 -25.37 -13.07
N ARG A 242 12.64 -26.62 -13.06
CA ARG A 242 13.34 -27.27 -14.17
C ARG A 242 12.50 -28.43 -14.70
N GLU A 243 12.97 -29.05 -15.78
CA GLU A 243 12.22 -30.13 -16.44
C GLU A 243 12.07 -31.38 -15.57
N ASP A 244 13.12 -31.72 -14.84
CA ASP A 244 13.24 -32.87 -13.94
C ASP A 244 12.63 -32.62 -12.56
N GLY A 245 12.65 -31.38 -12.07
CA GLY A 245 12.03 -31.06 -10.78
C GLY A 245 12.15 -29.60 -10.37
N ILE A 246 11.95 -29.34 -9.08
CA ILE A 246 11.99 -28.03 -8.47
C ILE A 246 13.20 -27.95 -7.56
N TYR A 247 14.04 -26.97 -7.84
CA TYR A 247 15.29 -26.74 -7.15
C TYR A 247 15.14 -25.59 -6.16
N PHE A 248 15.79 -25.72 -5.02
CA PHE A 248 15.80 -24.74 -3.95
C PHE A 248 17.21 -24.24 -3.65
N THR A 249 17.35 -22.94 -3.35
CA THR A 249 18.58 -22.39 -2.77
C THR A 249 18.30 -21.20 -1.85
N HIS A 250 19.12 -21.10 -0.80
CA HIS A 250 19.23 -19.92 0.05
C HIS A 250 20.29 -18.96 -0.50
N GLY A 251 19.98 -18.26 -1.59
CA GLY A 251 20.82 -17.18 -2.11
C GLY A 251 22.04 -17.66 -2.90
N LYS A 252 23.24 -17.64 -2.29
CA LYS A 252 24.51 -17.89 -2.99
C LYS A 252 24.88 -19.37 -3.11
N GLU A 253 24.08 -20.26 -2.54
CA GLU A 253 24.31 -21.70 -2.56
C GLU A 253 23.89 -22.33 -3.90
N ILE A 254 24.48 -23.47 -4.24
CA ILE A 254 24.11 -24.24 -5.43
C ILE A 254 22.69 -24.77 -5.24
N PRO A 255 21.76 -24.56 -6.21
CA PRO A 255 20.41 -25.10 -6.12
C PRO A 255 20.40 -26.61 -5.99
N LYS A 256 19.66 -27.13 -5.01
CA LYS A 256 19.45 -28.57 -4.78
C LYS A 256 18.05 -28.98 -5.22
N LEU A 257 17.92 -30.16 -5.82
CA LEU A 257 16.61 -30.73 -6.14
C LEU A 257 15.90 -31.07 -4.82
N GLU A 258 14.75 -30.45 -4.56
CA GLU A 258 13.96 -30.70 -3.34
C GLU A 258 12.65 -31.42 -3.65
N TYR A 259 12.05 -31.16 -4.81
CA TYR A 259 10.77 -31.76 -5.18
C TYR A 259 10.78 -32.23 -6.63
N GLU A 260 10.24 -33.42 -6.85
CA GLU A 260 9.97 -33.96 -8.18
C GLU A 260 8.58 -33.56 -8.65
N TRP A 261 8.38 -33.57 -9.97
CA TRP A 261 7.06 -33.31 -10.55
C TRP A 261 6.14 -34.52 -10.37
N ILE A 262 4.97 -34.27 -9.80
CA ILE A 262 3.91 -35.27 -9.69
C ILE A 262 3.01 -35.12 -10.92
N PRO A 263 2.69 -36.20 -11.65
CA PRO A 263 1.70 -36.15 -12.72
C PRO A 263 0.34 -35.76 -12.14
N GLY A 264 -0.28 -34.72 -12.71
CA GLY A 264 -1.63 -34.32 -12.38
C GLY A 264 -2.63 -35.14 -13.17
N ASP A 265 -3.72 -35.53 -12.51
CA ASP A 265 -4.87 -36.07 -13.23
C ASP A 265 -5.41 -34.99 -14.19
N PRO A 266 -5.86 -35.35 -15.41
CA PRO A 266 -6.61 -34.43 -16.25
C PRO A 266 -7.88 -34.05 -15.51
N ILE A 267 -7.91 -32.85 -14.91
CA ILE A 267 -8.93 -32.43 -13.94
C ILE A 267 -10.35 -32.52 -14.55
N ASP A 268 -11.22 -33.28 -13.87
CA ASP A 268 -12.68 -33.23 -13.99
C ASP A 268 -13.18 -31.77 -13.96
N PRO A 269 -14.17 -31.41 -14.79
CA PRO A 269 -14.65 -30.03 -14.90
C PRO A 269 -15.11 -29.47 -13.54
N PRO A 270 -14.96 -28.15 -13.31
CA PRO A 270 -15.27 -27.55 -12.02
C PRO A 270 -16.72 -27.81 -11.63
N MET A 271 -16.89 -28.49 -10.49
CA MET A 271 -18.15 -28.66 -9.79
C MET A 271 -18.68 -27.26 -9.41
N GLY A 272 -19.55 -26.68 -10.24
CA GLY A 272 -20.05 -25.31 -10.01
C GLY A 272 -20.65 -24.57 -11.20
N ALA A 273 -20.63 -25.12 -12.42
CA ALA A 273 -21.44 -24.56 -13.50
C ALA A 273 -22.91 -24.94 -13.29
N LYS A 274 -23.68 -24.09 -12.58
CA LYS A 274 -25.13 -24.10 -12.72
C LYS A 274 -25.45 -23.67 -14.15
N SER A 275 -26.03 -24.60 -14.92
CA SER A 275 -26.62 -24.33 -16.23
C SER A 275 -27.70 -23.26 -16.11
N PRO A 276 -27.79 -22.31 -17.06
CA PRO A 276 -28.92 -21.40 -17.13
C PRO A 276 -30.14 -22.15 -17.68
N LEU A 277 -31.18 -22.25 -16.86
CA LEU A 277 -32.58 -22.33 -17.28
C LEU A 277 -33.34 -21.24 -16.51
#